data_AF-A0A5T0VCI0-F1
#
_entry.id   AF-A0A5T0VCI0-F1
#
_cell.length_a   1.000
_cell.length_b   1.000
_cell.length_c   1.000
_cell.angle_alpha   90.00
_cell.angle_beta   90.00
_cell.angle_gamma   90.00
#
_symmetry.space_group_name_H-M   'P 1'
#
loop_
_entity.id
_entity.type
_entity.pdbx_description
1 polymer ?
#
loop_
_entity_poly.entity_id
_entity_poly.type
_entity_poly.pdbx_seq_one_letter_code
_entity_poly.pdbx_strand_id
1 'polypeptide(L)'
;MEAKELAKRLKDYVWETLRRNEDYLHRVYIYDCEPLDKNVPMPPIEKTDKSKNLSKTTTYKFRSELLNHLRKQPYFAVRLGEIDENSFQWKFRDYDKFRKILRKEIDICELTSEDFVLDIKQKGVDMKIGLDIATLANKHHAEKIILITADSDFIP
;
A
#
# COMPACT_ATOMS: atom_id res chain seq x y z
N MET A 1 -13.47 -0.87 11.62
CA MET A 1 -13.03 0.52 11.43
C MET A 1 -13.29 0.89 9.99
N GLU A 2 -14.12 1.88 9.75
CA GLU A 2 -14.49 2.32 8.40
C GLU A 2 -13.42 3.23 7.78
N ALA A 3 -13.40 3.35 6.46
CA ALA A 3 -12.43 4.19 5.74
C ALA A 3 -12.50 5.67 6.18
N LYS A 4 -13.71 6.19 6.38
CA LYS A 4 -13.95 7.55 6.88
C LYS A 4 -13.40 7.77 8.29
N GLU A 5 -13.59 6.78 9.16
CA GLU A 5 -13.13 6.81 10.54
C GLU A 5 -11.60 6.83 10.60
N LEU A 6 -10.94 5.97 9.80
CA LEU A 6 -9.49 5.95 9.71
C LEU A 6 -8.92 7.26 9.15
N ALA A 7 -9.49 7.82 8.08
CA ALA A 7 -9.06 9.11 7.55
C ALA A 7 -9.19 10.21 8.62
N LYS A 8 -10.30 10.25 9.37
CA LYS A 8 -10.47 11.20 10.47
C LYS A 8 -9.40 11.01 11.53
N ARG A 9 -9.16 9.76 11.96
CA ARG A 9 -8.16 9.43 12.99
C ARG A 9 -6.74 9.85 12.59
N LEU A 10 -6.36 9.65 11.32
CA LEU A 10 -5.05 10.10 10.80
C LEU A 10 -4.90 11.62 10.89
N LYS A 11 -5.93 12.36 10.47
CA LYS A 11 -5.96 13.82 10.59
C LYS A 11 -5.84 14.26 12.05
N ASP A 12 -6.63 13.67 12.94
CA ASP A 12 -6.63 14.03 14.36
C ASP A 12 -5.26 13.75 15.00
N TYR A 13 -4.61 12.63 14.64
CA TYR A 13 -3.26 12.29 15.08
C TYR A 13 -2.20 13.32 14.65
N VAL A 14 -2.27 13.80 13.40
CA VAL A 14 -1.37 14.86 12.90
C VAL A 14 -1.57 16.15 13.70
N TRP A 15 -2.82 16.59 13.89
CA TRP A 15 -3.11 17.82 14.65
C TRP A 15 -2.70 17.74 16.11
N GLU A 16 -2.91 16.59 16.75
CA GLU A 16 -2.47 16.37 18.13
C GLU A 16 -0.94 16.45 18.23
N THR A 17 -0.22 15.87 17.27
CA THR A 17 1.25 15.92 17.23
C THR A 17 1.75 17.36 17.07
N LEU A 18 1.13 18.15 16.18
CA LEU A 18 1.50 19.56 15.99
C LEU A 18 1.24 20.40 17.24
N ARG A 19 0.08 20.20 17.87
CA ARG A 19 -0.29 20.93 19.11
C ARG A 19 0.70 20.68 20.24
N ARG A 20 1.21 19.45 20.35
CA ARG A 20 2.18 19.08 21.41
C ARG A 20 3.58 19.67 21.16
N ASN A 21 3.96 19.90 19.91
CA ASN A 21 5.29 20.39 19.53
C ASN A 21 5.31 21.88 19.17
N GLU A 22 4.17 22.57 19.22
CA GLU A 22 4.01 23.98 18.82
C GLU A 22 4.44 24.27 17.37
N ASP A 23 4.30 23.26 16.49
CA ASP A 23 4.68 23.34 15.07
C ASP A 23 3.50 23.80 14.17
N TYR A 24 3.81 24.36 13.00
CA TYR A 24 2.84 24.70 11.95
C TYR A 24 2.81 23.63 10.84
N LEU A 25 1.61 23.27 10.38
CA LEU A 25 1.45 22.32 9.29
C LEU A 25 1.61 22.99 7.92
N HIS A 26 2.65 22.62 7.18
CA HIS A 26 2.74 22.94 5.75
C HIS A 26 1.75 22.11 4.93
N ARG A 27 1.91 20.78 4.93
CA ARG A 27 1.09 19.82 4.17
C ARG A 27 1.35 18.39 4.65
N VAL A 28 0.34 17.53 4.56
CA VAL A 28 0.46 16.08 4.72
C VAL A 28 0.45 15.44 3.34
N TYR A 29 1.51 14.71 3.02
CA TYR A 29 1.58 13.94 1.78
C TYR A 29 1.31 12.47 2.06
N ILE A 30 0.35 11.89 1.35
CA ILE A 30 0.02 10.47 1.41
C ILE A 30 0.45 9.83 0.09
N TYR A 31 1.37 8.89 0.15
CA TYR A 31 1.83 8.16 -1.02
C TYR A 31 1.24 6.75 -1.00
N ASP A 32 0.63 6.37 -2.12
CA ASP A 32 -0.02 5.06 -2.29
C ASP A 32 -0.14 4.77 -3.79
N CYS A 33 -0.78 3.67 -4.18
CA CYS A 33 -1.21 3.41 -5.55
C CYS A 33 -2.73 3.36 -5.64
N GLU A 34 -3.27 3.51 -6.87
CA GLU A 34 -4.68 3.24 -7.09
C GLU A 34 -5.00 1.77 -6.83
N PRO A 35 -6.11 1.46 -6.14
CA PRO A 35 -6.57 0.09 -6.00
C PRO A 35 -6.80 -0.51 -7.39
N LEU A 36 -6.26 -1.71 -7.61
CA LEU A 36 -6.30 -2.36 -8.92
C LEU A 36 -7.73 -2.79 -9.29
N ASP A 37 -8.28 -2.22 -10.37
CA ASP A 37 -9.53 -2.65 -10.99
C ASP A 37 -9.25 -3.61 -12.15
N LYS A 38 -8.86 -4.84 -11.82
CA LYS A 38 -8.54 -5.86 -12.84
C LYS A 38 -8.98 -7.26 -12.40
N ASN A 39 -9.24 -8.10 -13.39
CA ASN A 39 -9.36 -9.53 -13.18
C ASN A 39 -7.97 -10.15 -13.17
N VAL A 40 -7.64 -10.88 -12.12
CA VAL A 40 -6.37 -11.61 -11.99
C VAL A 40 -6.63 -13.11 -12.04
N PRO A 41 -5.76 -13.91 -12.66
CA PRO A 41 -5.92 -15.37 -12.67
C PRO A 41 -5.87 -15.92 -11.25
N MET A 42 -6.60 -17.00 -10.97
CA MET A 42 -6.50 -17.70 -9.68
C MET A 42 -5.09 -18.29 -9.46
N PRO A 43 -4.71 -18.62 -8.20
CA PRO A 43 -3.46 -19.33 -7.93
C PRO A 43 -3.34 -20.59 -8.79
N PRO A 44 -2.14 -20.95 -9.29
CA PRO A 44 -1.93 -22.04 -10.24
C PRO A 44 -1.94 -23.43 -9.56
N ILE A 45 -2.96 -23.71 -8.77
CA ILE A 45 -3.16 -24.99 -8.07
C ILE A 45 -3.97 -25.95 -8.95
N GLU A 46 -5.00 -25.41 -9.60
CA GLU A 46 -5.82 -26.12 -10.57
C GLU A 46 -5.60 -25.52 -11.95
N LYS A 47 -5.64 -26.35 -12.99
CA LYS A 47 -5.63 -25.87 -14.37
C LYS A 47 -7.01 -25.27 -14.68
N THR A 48 -7.16 -23.98 -14.41
CA THR A 48 -8.43 -23.26 -14.56
C THR A 48 -8.25 -21.88 -15.18
N ASP A 49 -9.20 -21.49 -16.04
CA ASP A 49 -9.30 -20.12 -16.59
C ASP A 49 -10.09 -19.18 -15.66
N LYS A 50 -10.39 -19.60 -14.43
CA LYS A 50 -11.08 -18.76 -13.44
C LYS A 50 -10.20 -17.57 -13.10
N SER A 51 -10.84 -16.41 -13.04
CA SER A 51 -10.22 -15.16 -12.59
C SER A 51 -10.96 -14.58 -11.39
N LYS A 52 -10.20 -13.88 -10.55
CA LYS A 52 -10.70 -13.10 -9.42
C LYS A 52 -10.80 -11.65 -9.85
N ASN A 53 -12.00 -11.10 -9.80
CA ASN A 53 -12.20 -9.67 -9.97
C ASN A 53 -11.78 -8.93 -8.69
N LEU A 54 -10.75 -8.09 -8.77
CA LEU A 54 -10.25 -7.35 -7.61
C LEU A 54 -11.12 -6.16 -7.23
N SER A 55 -11.82 -5.51 -8.16
CA SER A 55 -12.70 -4.36 -7.86
C SER A 55 -13.92 -4.73 -7.03
N LYS A 56 -14.34 -5.99 -7.07
CA LYS A 56 -15.41 -6.50 -6.21
C LYS A 56 -14.97 -6.82 -4.78
N THR A 57 -13.67 -6.75 -4.48
CA THR A 57 -13.16 -7.06 -3.14
C THR A 57 -13.48 -5.97 -2.12
N THR A 58 -13.62 -6.36 -0.86
CA THR A 58 -13.76 -5.42 0.27
C THR A 58 -12.54 -4.51 0.39
N THR A 59 -11.35 -5.04 0.12
CA THR A 59 -10.09 -4.28 0.11
C THR A 59 -10.12 -3.16 -0.93
N TYR A 60 -10.55 -3.43 -2.16
CA TYR A 60 -10.66 -2.39 -3.20
C TYR A 60 -11.60 -1.27 -2.75
N LYS A 61 -12.82 -1.61 -2.31
CA LYS A 61 -13.80 -0.63 -1.84
C LYS A 61 -13.24 0.22 -0.69
N PHE A 62 -12.69 -0.43 0.32
CA PHE A 62 -12.12 0.25 1.49
C PHE A 62 -10.97 1.21 1.10
N ARG A 63 -10.01 0.77 0.28
CA ARG A 63 -8.88 1.62 -0.12
C ARG A 63 -9.33 2.80 -0.99
N SER A 64 -10.23 2.55 -1.94
CA SER A 64 -10.78 3.61 -2.80
C SER A 64 -11.51 4.68 -1.96
N GLU A 65 -12.33 4.26 -1.00
CA GLU A 65 -13.01 5.17 -0.08
C GLU A 65 -12.03 5.92 0.82
N LEU A 66 -11.02 5.24 1.35
CA LEU A 66 -10.01 5.85 2.22
C LEU A 66 -9.24 6.95 1.48
N LEU A 67 -8.72 6.66 0.29
CA LEU A 67 -8.01 7.64 -0.53
C LEU A 67 -8.91 8.82 -0.90
N ASN A 68 -10.18 8.57 -1.22
CA ASN A 68 -11.15 9.64 -1.49
C ASN A 68 -11.40 10.54 -0.26
N HIS A 69 -11.52 9.94 0.93
CA HIS A 69 -11.66 10.70 2.16
C HIS A 69 -10.41 11.53 2.48
N LEU A 70 -9.22 10.94 2.33
CA LEU A 70 -7.94 11.64 2.54
C LEU A 70 -7.76 12.81 1.55
N ARG A 71 -8.10 12.64 0.27
CA ARG A 71 -8.04 13.74 -0.73
C ARG A 71 -8.92 14.93 -0.38
N LYS A 72 -10.06 14.68 0.26
CA LYS A 72 -11.02 15.73 0.64
C LYS A 72 -10.62 16.44 1.95
N GLN A 73 -9.61 15.95 2.66
CA GLN A 73 -9.17 16.59 3.90
C GLN A 73 -8.32 17.83 3.62
N PRO A 74 -8.54 18.94 4.36
CA PRO A 74 -7.69 20.11 4.28
C PRO A 74 -6.23 19.76 4.58
N TYR A 75 -5.29 20.38 3.87
CA TYR A 75 -3.83 20.15 3.98
C TYR A 75 -3.34 18.76 3.58
N PHE A 76 -4.19 17.85 3.11
CA PHE A 76 -3.77 16.53 2.64
C PHE A 76 -3.59 16.54 1.12
N ALA A 77 -2.51 15.91 0.65
CA ALA A 77 -2.25 15.66 -0.76
C ALA A 77 -1.95 14.18 -0.96
N VAL A 78 -2.86 13.48 -1.63
CA VAL A 78 -2.66 12.09 -2.01
C VAL A 78 -1.90 12.04 -3.34
N ARG A 79 -0.74 11.39 -3.35
CA ARG A 79 0.15 11.23 -4.51
C ARG A 79 0.21 9.77 -4.88
N LEU A 80 -0.45 9.43 -5.97
CA LEU A 80 -0.57 8.04 -6.39
C LEU A 80 0.58 7.66 -7.30
N GLY A 81 1.26 6.56 -7.00
CA GLY A 81 2.06 5.81 -7.96
C GLY A 81 1.19 4.95 -8.87
N GLU A 82 1.81 4.03 -9.57
CA GLU A 82 1.15 3.12 -10.49
C GLU A 82 1.36 1.68 -10.06
N ILE A 83 0.38 0.82 -10.36
CA ILE A 83 0.55 -0.61 -10.22
C ILE A 83 1.16 -1.14 -11.51
N ASP A 84 2.16 -2.02 -11.39
CA ASP A 84 2.68 -2.75 -12.54
C ASP A 84 1.73 -3.86 -12.95
N GLU A 85 0.80 -3.50 -13.82
CA GLU A 85 -0.26 -4.35 -14.36
C GLU A 85 0.22 -5.59 -15.13
N ASN A 86 1.50 -5.67 -15.46
CA ASN A 86 2.09 -6.81 -16.16
C ASN A 86 2.81 -7.78 -15.20
N SER A 87 2.87 -7.46 -13.91
CA SER A 87 3.72 -8.16 -12.94
C SER A 87 2.95 -8.89 -11.83
N PHE A 88 1.79 -9.46 -12.16
CA PHE A 88 1.06 -10.27 -11.18
C PHE A 88 1.77 -11.60 -10.95
N GLN A 89 2.18 -11.84 -9.70
CA GLN A 89 2.78 -13.09 -9.30
C GLN A 89 2.03 -13.66 -8.11
N TRP A 90 1.80 -14.97 -8.10
CA TRP A 90 1.35 -15.66 -6.91
C TRP A 90 2.58 -16.10 -6.11
N LYS A 91 2.63 -15.71 -4.85
CA LYS A 91 3.68 -16.11 -3.91
C LYS A 91 3.07 -16.97 -2.81
N PHE A 92 3.89 -17.86 -2.24
CA PHE A 92 3.52 -18.53 -1.01
C PHE A 92 3.35 -17.49 0.10
N ARG A 93 2.22 -17.57 0.80
CA ARG A 93 1.93 -16.76 1.98
C ARG A 93 2.89 -17.12 3.12
N ASP A 94 3.14 -18.41 3.30
CA ASP A 94 4.00 -18.95 4.35
C ASP A 94 5.25 -19.60 3.75
N TYR A 95 6.40 -19.04 4.09
CA TYR A 95 7.69 -19.53 3.62
C TYR A 95 8.07 -20.89 4.22
N ASP A 96 7.60 -21.22 5.42
CA ASP A 96 7.85 -22.52 6.03
C ASP A 96 7.04 -23.62 5.35
N LYS A 97 5.80 -23.34 4.93
CA LYS A 97 5.02 -24.29 4.11
C LYS A 97 5.71 -24.56 2.77
N PHE A 98 6.23 -23.53 2.11
CA PHE A 98 7.05 -23.69 0.90
C PHE A 98 8.28 -24.59 1.15
N ARG A 99 9.01 -24.37 2.25
CA ARG A 99 10.17 -25.21 2.62
C ARG A 99 9.79 -26.67 2.85
N LYS A 100 8.66 -26.93 3.53
CA LYS A 100 8.18 -28.30 3.79
C LYS A 100 7.88 -29.06 2.50
N ILE A 101 7.31 -28.40 1.50
CA ILE A 101 7.06 -28.99 0.17
C ILE A 101 8.38 -29.34 -0.52
N LEU A 102 9.38 -28.44 -0.51
CA LEU A 102 10.69 -28.73 -1.09
C LEU A 102 11.40 -29.91 -0.41
N ARG A 103 11.15 -30.12 0.89
CA ARG A 103 11.67 -31.25 1.67
C ARG A 103 10.83 -32.53 1.52
N LYS A 104 9.73 -32.49 0.77
CA LYS A 104 8.75 -33.58 0.62
C LYS A 104 8.10 -33.99 1.95
N GLU A 105 7.99 -33.05 2.89
CA GLU A 105 7.26 -33.24 4.16
C GLU A 105 5.75 -33.04 3.98
N ILE A 106 5.34 -32.28 2.95
CA ILE A 106 3.96 -32.00 2.54
C ILE A 106 3.87 -32.24 1.04
N ASP A 107 2.78 -32.85 0.57
CA ASP A 107 2.52 -33.05 -0.85
C ASP A 107 1.98 -31.77 -1.51
N ILE A 108 2.28 -31.59 -2.80
CA ILE A 108 1.77 -30.47 -3.60
C ILE A 108 0.23 -30.50 -3.66
N CYS A 109 -0.38 -31.69 -3.62
CA CYS A 109 -1.82 -31.88 -3.60
C CYS A 109 -2.50 -31.35 -2.32
N GLU A 110 -1.75 -31.07 -1.25
CA GLU A 110 -2.26 -30.49 -0.01
C GLU A 110 -2.35 -28.95 -0.06
N LEU A 111 -1.89 -28.33 -1.16
CA LEU A 111 -1.96 -26.89 -1.34
C LEU A 111 -3.38 -26.42 -1.65
N THR A 112 -3.77 -25.32 -1.04
CA THR A 112 -5.05 -24.65 -1.27
C THR A 112 -4.82 -23.20 -1.68
N SER A 113 -5.87 -22.55 -2.20
CA SER A 113 -5.78 -21.15 -2.64
C SER A 113 -5.37 -20.19 -1.51
N GLU A 114 -5.56 -20.59 -0.26
CA GLU A 114 -5.23 -19.78 0.93
C GLU A 114 -3.73 -19.72 1.21
N ASP A 115 -2.97 -20.71 0.71
CA ASP A 115 -1.52 -20.78 0.84
C ASP A 115 -0.79 -19.78 -0.05
N PHE A 116 -1.52 -19.11 -0.94
CA PHE A 116 -1.00 -18.13 -1.86
C PHE A 116 -1.50 -16.73 -1.53
N VAL A 117 -0.64 -15.76 -1.80
CA VAL A 117 -0.97 -14.34 -1.77
C VAL A 117 -0.58 -13.74 -3.11
N LEU A 118 -1.42 -12.83 -3.58
CA LEU A 118 -1.16 -12.10 -4.81
C LEU A 118 -0.11 -11.03 -4.51
N ASP A 119 1.03 -11.14 -5.17
CA ASP A 119 2.08 -10.14 -5.15
C ASP A 119 1.88 -9.18 -6.32
N ILE A 120 1.68 -7.92 -5.99
CA ILE A 120 1.47 -6.83 -6.94
C ILE A 120 2.57 -5.81 -6.69
N LYS A 121 3.40 -5.54 -7.71
CA LYS A 121 4.43 -4.51 -7.60
C LYS A 121 3.85 -3.13 -7.83
N GLN A 122 4.25 -2.21 -6.97
CA GLN A 122 3.99 -0.78 -7.12
C GLN A 122 5.21 -0.11 -7.77
N LYS A 123 4.98 0.93 -8.56
CA LYS A 123 6.01 1.70 -9.26
C LYS A 123 5.85 3.18 -8.98
N GLY A 124 6.99 3.86 -8.85
CA GLY A 124 7.07 5.31 -8.82
C GLY A 124 6.63 5.98 -7.51
N VAL A 125 6.23 5.22 -6.49
CA VAL A 125 5.96 5.77 -5.15
C VAL A 125 7.25 6.34 -4.56
N ASP A 126 8.33 5.56 -4.58
CA ASP A 126 9.59 5.95 -3.91
C ASP A 126 10.24 7.16 -4.57
N MET A 127 10.22 7.18 -5.90
CA MET A 127 10.69 8.35 -6.66
C MET A 127 9.87 9.61 -6.35
N LYS A 128 8.55 9.48 -6.13
CA LYS A 128 7.70 10.62 -5.78
C LYS A 128 8.01 11.15 -4.38
N ILE A 129 8.18 10.25 -3.41
CA ILE A 129 8.59 10.62 -2.05
C ILE A 129 9.92 11.35 -2.09
N GLY A 130 10.93 10.77 -2.73
CA GLY A 130 12.27 11.35 -2.83
C GLY A 130 12.27 12.71 -3.51
N LEU A 131 11.57 12.85 -4.64
CA LEU A 131 11.48 14.11 -5.38
C LEU A 131 10.78 15.21 -4.58
N ASP A 132 9.71 14.87 -3.86
CA ASP A 132 8.99 15.85 -3.04
C ASP A 132 9.81 16.30 -1.83
N ILE A 133 10.45 15.37 -1.11
CA ILE A 133 11.35 15.70 0.00
C ILE A 133 12.49 16.60 -0.51
N ALA A 134 13.14 16.22 -1.61
CA ALA A 134 14.20 17.00 -2.22
C ALA A 134 13.71 18.40 -2.64
N THR A 135 12.52 18.49 -3.23
CA THR A 135 11.94 19.78 -3.65
C THR A 135 11.61 20.67 -2.46
N LEU A 136 11.01 20.11 -1.39
CA LEU A 136 10.66 20.85 -0.18
C LEU A 136 11.90 21.36 0.55
N ALA A 137 12.93 20.53 0.66
CA ALA A 137 14.21 20.89 1.28
C ALA A 137 14.95 21.96 0.45
N ASN A 138 15.07 21.75 -0.86
CA ASN A 138 15.81 22.66 -1.74
C ASN A 138 15.14 24.04 -1.88
N LYS A 139 13.81 24.11 -1.78
CA LYS A 139 13.07 25.39 -1.79
C LYS A 139 12.86 25.99 -0.41
N HIS A 140 13.36 25.34 0.65
CA HIS A 140 13.15 25.76 2.04
C HIS A 140 11.67 25.94 2.41
N HIS A 141 10.79 25.10 1.87
CA HIS A 141 9.35 25.17 2.16
C HIS A 141 8.96 24.53 3.51
N ALA A 142 9.85 23.74 4.10
CA ALA A 142 9.66 23.10 5.40
C ALA A 142 10.99 23.04 6.16
N GLU A 143 10.94 23.31 7.46
CA GLU A 143 12.08 23.18 8.37
C GLU A 143 12.19 21.76 8.95
N LYS A 144 11.06 21.06 9.03
CA LYS A 144 10.93 19.72 9.60
C LYS A 144 10.12 18.83 8.68
N ILE A 145 10.67 17.68 8.32
CA ILE A 145 9.99 16.64 7.54
C ILE A 145 9.88 15.40 8.41
N ILE A 146 8.65 14.92 8.62
CA ILE A 146 8.37 13.67 9.33
C ILE A 146 7.99 12.62 8.29
N LEU A 147 8.86 11.63 8.11
CA LEU A 147 8.59 10.50 7.23
C LEU A 147 8.04 9.33 8.05
N ILE A 148 6.84 8.87 7.70
CA ILE A 148 6.23 7.66 8.28
C ILE A 148 6.23 6.62 7.17
N THR A 149 7.17 5.68 7.25
CA THR A 149 7.32 4.59 6.28
C THR A 149 7.72 3.30 6.99
N ALA A 150 7.38 2.16 6.39
CA ALA A 150 7.91 0.86 6.78
C ALA A 150 9.08 0.41 5.88
N ASP A 151 9.48 1.28 4.93
CA ASP A 151 10.56 1.03 3.99
C ASP A 151 11.88 1.60 4.53
N SER A 152 12.85 0.70 4.71
CA SER A 152 14.19 1.03 5.19
C SER A 152 15.03 1.79 4.17
N ASP A 153 14.66 1.75 2.88
CA ASP A 153 15.43 2.39 1.81
C ASP A 153 15.47 3.93 1.94
N PHE A 154 14.61 4.52 2.79
CA PHE A 154 14.61 5.95 3.11
C PHE A 154 15.45 6.34 4.33
N ILE A 155 16.13 5.38 4.97
CA ILE A 155 17.08 5.65 6.06
C ILE A 155 18.47 5.85 5.43
N PRO A 156 19.05 7.06 5.47
CA PRO A 156 20.38 7.34 4.91
C PRO A 156 21.53 6.75 5.74
#